data_AF-A0A4Q5S687-F1
#
_entry.id   AF-A0A4Q5S687-F1
#
_cell.length_a   1.000
_cell.length_b   1.000
_cell.length_c   1.000
_cell.angle_alpha   90.00
_cell.angle_beta   90.00
_cell.angle_gamma   90.00
#
_symmetry.space_group_name_H-M   'P 1'
#
loop_
_entity.id
_entity.type
_entity.pdbx_description
1 polymer ?
#
loop_
_entity_poly.entity_id
_entity_poly.type
_entity_poly.pdbx_seq_one_letter_code
_entity_poly.pdbx_strand_id
1 'polypeptide(L)'
;MKFINVADLPGTSFPIEAAPAIGFALLMVPLLDTLRVFAIRIFNRRSPFSPDRNHVHHLLLDKGLSHRAITLTLVSINFAFIVLSYFCRSWGCTWLIFYTIILFFAGIAALYYTRSRPRLFVAKSNQEALPEQANSKIVPLTKDTILEHKN
;
A
#
# COMPACT_ATOMS: atom_id res chain seq x y z
N MET A 1 -32.63 -9.27 11.63
CA MET A 1 -33.14 -7.92 11.27
C MET A 1 -33.66 -7.10 12.47
N LYS A 2 -33.37 -7.44 13.74
CA LYS A 2 -33.84 -6.64 14.91
C LYS A 2 -33.00 -5.38 15.17
N PHE A 3 -31.71 -5.37 14.80
CA PHE A 3 -30.79 -4.26 15.08
C PHE A 3 -31.07 -2.98 14.29
N ILE A 4 -31.65 -3.07 13.08
CA ILE A 4 -32.00 -1.88 12.27
C ILE A 4 -33.20 -1.14 12.87
N ASN A 5 -34.19 -1.88 13.39
CA ASN A 5 -35.42 -1.29 13.96
C ASN A 5 -35.16 -0.47 15.24
N VAL A 6 -34.12 -0.80 16.02
CA VAL A 6 -33.80 -0.07 17.27
C VAL A 6 -33.22 1.32 16.99
N ALA A 7 -32.56 1.52 15.83
CA ALA A 7 -32.04 2.83 15.44
C ALA A 7 -33.13 3.81 14.98
N ASP A 8 -34.32 3.29 14.66
CA ASP A 8 -35.46 4.03 14.10
C ASP A 8 -36.61 4.21 15.12
N LEU A 9 -36.35 3.91 16.40
CA LEU A 9 -37.34 4.04 17.47
C LEU A 9 -37.74 5.53 17.65
N PRO A 10 -39.04 5.87 17.56
CA PRO A 10 -39.52 7.21 17.84
C PRO A 10 -39.30 7.51 19.34
N GLY A 11 -38.31 8.36 19.62
CA GLY A 11 -37.85 8.66 21.00
C GLY A 11 -36.35 8.89 21.12
N THR A 12 -35.55 8.60 20.08
CA THR A 12 -34.13 8.99 20.05
C THR A 12 -33.96 10.38 19.44
N SER A 13 -33.29 11.30 20.13
CA SER A 13 -33.07 12.67 19.63
C SER A 13 -32.15 12.75 18.40
N PHE A 14 -31.50 11.64 18.03
CA PHE A 14 -30.57 11.55 16.89
C PHE A 14 -30.72 10.20 16.16
N PRO A 15 -31.77 10.01 15.33
CA PRO A 15 -31.90 8.79 14.54
C PRO A 15 -30.70 8.65 13.60
N ILE A 16 -30.04 7.49 13.65
CA ILE A 16 -28.92 7.19 12.74
C ILE A 16 -29.51 6.42 11.55
N GLU A 17 -30.16 7.17 10.66
CA GLU A 17 -30.82 6.67 9.44
C GLU A 17 -29.87 5.88 8.51
N ALA A 18 -28.55 6.05 8.69
CA ALA A 18 -27.51 5.37 7.93
C ALA A 18 -26.53 4.54 8.79
N ALA A 19 -27.01 3.90 9.87
CA ALA A 19 -26.15 3.14 10.78
C ALA A 19 -25.27 2.07 10.09
N PRO A 20 -25.77 1.28 9.11
CA PRO A 20 -24.92 0.35 8.36
C PRO A 20 -23.80 1.03 7.57
N ALA A 21 -24.06 2.19 6.96
CA ALA A 21 -23.07 2.91 6.17
C ALA A 21 -21.98 3.52 7.05
N ILE A 22 -22.34 4.01 8.24
CA ILE A 22 -21.37 4.51 9.23
C ILE A 22 -20.51 3.35 9.78
N GLY A 23 -21.13 2.20 10.06
CA GLY A 23 -20.39 0.99 10.45
C GLY A 23 -19.41 0.52 9.37
N PHE A 24 -19.81 0.59 8.10
CA PHE A 24 -18.93 0.32 6.98
C PHE A 24 -17.76 1.32 6.88
N ALA A 25 -18.02 2.61 7.08
CA ALA A 25 -16.99 3.66 7.06
C ALA A 25 -15.85 3.41 8.07
N LEU A 26 -16.17 2.81 9.22
CA LEU A 26 -15.19 2.46 10.25
C LEU A 26 -14.11 1.51 9.72
N LEU A 27 -14.49 0.49 8.96
CA LEU A 27 -13.58 -0.53 8.42
C LEU A 27 -13.22 -0.29 6.96
N MET A 28 -13.76 0.75 6.34
CA MET A 28 -13.64 1.02 4.91
C MET A 28 -12.20 1.03 4.40
N VAL A 29 -11.32 1.79 5.04
CA VAL A 29 -9.94 1.99 4.58
C VAL A 29 -9.15 0.67 4.56
N PRO A 30 -9.05 -0.11 5.65
CA PRO A 30 -8.36 -1.40 5.62
C PRO A 30 -9.08 -2.44 4.73
N LEU A 31 -10.42 -2.42 4.70
CA LEU A 31 -11.20 -3.37 3.88
C LEU A 31 -10.99 -3.14 2.39
N LEU A 32 -11.09 -1.89 1.91
CA LEU A 32 -10.86 -1.58 0.50
C LEU A 32 -9.39 -1.67 0.12
N ASP A 33 -8.45 -1.36 1.02
CA ASP A 33 -7.01 -1.52 0.75
C ASP A 33 -6.65 -3.00 0.55
N THR A 34 -7.12 -3.88 1.44
CA THR A 34 -6.91 -5.33 1.31
C THR A 34 -7.58 -5.88 0.06
N LEU A 35 -8.84 -5.53 -0.20
CA LEU A 35 -9.58 -5.97 -1.38
C LEU A 35 -8.90 -5.51 -2.68
N ARG A 36 -8.44 -4.26 -2.76
CA ARG A 36 -7.72 -3.73 -3.94
C ARG A 36 -6.49 -4.57 -4.23
N VAL A 37 -5.65 -4.79 -3.23
CA VAL A 37 -4.40 -5.52 -3.41
C VAL A 37 -4.67 -6.99 -3.74
N PHE A 38 -5.67 -7.60 -3.10
CA PHE A 38 -6.15 -8.94 -3.41
C PHE A 38 -6.60 -9.07 -4.87
N ALA A 39 -7.39 -8.12 -5.37
CA ALA A 39 -7.86 -8.09 -6.75
C ALA A 39 -6.71 -7.93 -7.76
N ILE A 40 -5.75 -7.03 -7.50
CA ILE A 40 -4.56 -6.84 -8.34
C ILE A 40 -3.74 -8.14 -8.43
N ARG A 41 -3.60 -8.89 -7.34
CA ARG A 41 -2.86 -10.17 -7.34
C ARG A 41 -3.56 -11.23 -8.18
N ILE A 42 -4.88 -11.36 -8.06
CA ILE A 42 -5.68 -12.29 -8.87
C ILE A 42 -5.51 -11.95 -10.36
N PHE A 43 -5.60 -10.67 -10.72
CA PHE A 43 -5.40 -10.23 -12.09
C PHE A 43 -4.00 -10.58 -12.61
N ASN A 44 -2.97 -10.49 -11.75
CA ASN A 44 -1.60 -10.88 -12.04
C ASN A 44 -1.33 -12.39 -11.90
N ARG A 45 -2.38 -13.22 -11.75
CA ARG A 45 -2.30 -14.68 -11.56
C ARG A 45 -1.40 -15.11 -10.39
N ARG A 46 -1.26 -14.28 -9.37
CA ARG A 46 -0.52 -14.60 -8.13
C ARG A 46 -1.49 -15.03 -7.04
N SER A 47 -1.01 -15.90 -6.14
CA SER A 47 -1.81 -16.32 -4.99
C SER A 47 -2.21 -15.10 -4.15
N PRO A 48 -3.49 -14.98 -3.76
CA PRO A 48 -3.95 -13.82 -3.04
C PRO A 48 -3.47 -13.79 -1.58
N PHE A 49 -2.96 -14.91 -1.06
CA PHE A 49 -2.43 -15.02 0.31
C PHE A 49 -0.90 -14.90 0.39
N SER A 50 -0.22 -14.61 -0.73
CA SER A 50 1.22 -14.37 -0.70
C SER A 50 1.56 -13.08 0.06
N PRO A 51 2.64 -13.06 0.87
CA PRO A 51 3.09 -11.86 1.57
C PRO A 51 3.35 -10.74 0.57
N ASP A 52 2.88 -9.53 0.86
CA ASP A 52 2.95 -8.43 -0.09
C ASP A 52 3.25 -7.11 0.60
N ARG A 53 3.87 -6.23 -0.18
CA ARG A 53 4.28 -4.89 0.21
C ARG A 53 3.54 -3.81 -0.58
N ASN A 54 2.48 -4.14 -1.32
CA ASN A 54 1.77 -3.17 -2.17
C ASN A 54 0.60 -2.42 -1.50
N HIS A 55 0.53 -2.47 -0.17
CA HIS A 55 -0.46 -1.73 0.62
C HIS A 55 -0.21 -0.23 0.57
N VAL A 56 -1.26 0.58 0.80
CA VAL A 56 -1.16 2.06 0.84
C VAL A 56 -0.08 2.52 1.81
N HIS A 57 0.14 1.79 2.90
CA HIS A 57 1.21 2.06 3.86
C HIS A 57 2.59 2.10 3.20
N HIS A 58 2.92 1.11 2.38
CA HIS A 58 4.18 1.07 1.66
C HIS A 58 4.25 2.10 0.53
N LEU A 59 3.12 2.39 -0.13
CA LEU A 59 3.06 3.47 -1.11
C LEU A 59 3.38 4.83 -0.49
N LEU A 60 2.99 5.06 0.77
CA LEU A 60 3.32 6.27 1.52
C LEU A 60 4.77 6.23 2.06
N LEU A 61 5.28 5.04 2.40
CA LEU A 61 6.68 4.85 2.78
C LEU A 61 7.64 5.16 1.62
N ASP A 62 7.29 4.74 0.40
CA ASP A 62 8.02 5.06 -0.84
C ASP A 62 8.09 6.58 -1.10
N LYS A 63 7.14 7.37 -0.56
CA LYS A 63 7.15 8.85 -0.65
C LYS A 63 8.06 9.52 0.40
N GLY A 64 8.77 8.75 1.22
CA GLY A 64 9.70 9.26 2.24
C GLY A 64 9.03 9.64 3.57
N LEU A 65 7.78 9.25 3.79
CA LEU A 65 7.12 9.46 5.07
C LEU A 65 7.65 8.49 6.13
N SER A 66 7.80 8.97 7.36
CA SER A 66 8.18 8.12 8.49
C SER A 66 7.05 7.15 8.83
N HIS A 67 7.39 5.97 9.36
CA HIS A 67 6.42 4.93 9.71
C HIS A 67 5.25 5.47 10.58
N ARG A 68 5.57 6.34 11.55
CA ARG A 68 4.59 6.99 12.44
C ARG A 68 3.68 7.97 11.68
N ALA A 69 4.24 8.77 10.77
CA ALA A 69 3.47 9.72 9.98
C ALA A 69 2.47 9.01 9.06
N ILE A 70 2.84 7.84 8.52
CA ILE A 70 1.96 7.03 7.66
C ILE A 70 0.77 6.51 8.44
N THR A 71 1.01 5.91 9.61
CA THR A 71 -0.07 5.41 10.48
C THR A 71 -1.00 6.55 10.87
N LEU A 72 -0.46 7.71 11.28
CA LEU A 72 -1.28 8.87 11.62
C LEU A 72 -2.10 9.37 10.42
N THR A 73 -1.49 9.42 9.23
CA THR A 73 -2.19 9.82 8.00
C THR A 73 -3.34 8.87 7.67
N LEU A 74 -3.11 7.56 7.78
CA LEU A 74 -4.13 6.55 7.48
C LEU A 74 -5.30 6.61 8.47
N VAL A 75 -5.00 6.80 9.75
CA VAL A 75 -6.02 7.00 10.80
C VAL A 75 -6.79 8.28 10.56
N SER A 76 -6.13 9.39 10.25
CA SER A 76 -6.78 10.67 9.95
C SER A 76 -7.69 10.58 8.73
N ILE A 77 -7.27 9.88 7.67
CA ILE A 77 -8.11 9.64 6.48
C ILE A 77 -9.33 8.80 6.86
N ASN A 78 -9.14 7.72 7.61
CA ASN A 78 -10.25 6.88 8.05
C ASN A 78 -11.24 7.66 8.92
N PHE A 79 -10.75 8.47 9.85
CA PHE A 79 -11.56 9.36 10.65
C PHE A 79 -12.34 10.37 9.79
N ALA A 80 -11.70 10.96 8.78
CA ALA A 80 -12.38 11.86 7.84
C ALA A 80 -13.53 11.16 7.09
N PHE A 81 -13.37 9.90 6.68
CA PHE A 81 -14.45 9.12 6.07
C PHE A 81 -15.62 8.86 7.02
N ILE A 82 -15.36 8.60 8.31
CA ILE A 82 -16.39 8.42 9.34
C ILE A 82 -17.18 9.72 9.52
N VAL A 83 -16.46 10.85 9.67
CA VAL A 83 -17.06 12.17 9.82
C VAL A 83 -17.91 12.52 8.60
N LEU A 84 -17.38 12.32 7.39
CA LEU A 84 -18.12 12.53 6.14
C LEU A 84 -19.39 11.68 6.07
N SER A 85 -19.30 10.41 6.46
CA SER A 85 -20.45 9.50 6.51
C SER A 85 -21.50 9.93 7.53
N TYR A 86 -21.07 10.50 8.67
CA TYR A 86 -21.99 11.02 9.67
C TYR A 86 -22.75 12.25 9.16
N PHE A 87 -22.05 13.20 8.53
CA PHE A 87 -22.68 14.41 7.98
C PHE A 87 -23.59 14.12 6.78
N CYS A 88 -23.20 13.18 5.91
CA CYS A 88 -23.97 12.81 4.72
C CYS A 88 -25.05 11.74 4.98
N ARG A 89 -25.35 11.39 6.24
CA ARG A 89 -26.28 10.29 6.60
C ARG A 89 -27.67 10.42 5.98
N SER A 90 -28.12 11.65 5.69
CA SER A 90 -29.44 11.95 5.14
C SER A 90 -29.64 11.52 3.68
N TRP A 91 -28.57 11.15 2.97
CA TRP A 91 -28.65 10.69 1.58
C TRP A 91 -29.05 9.21 1.45
N GLY A 92 -29.20 8.53 2.58
CA GLY A 92 -29.51 7.10 2.65
C GLY A 92 -28.26 6.22 2.54
N CYS A 93 -28.37 5.00 3.08
CA CYS A 93 -27.24 4.07 3.19
C CYS A 93 -26.56 3.76 1.84
N THR A 94 -27.35 3.46 0.81
CA THR A 94 -26.85 2.98 -0.48
C THR A 94 -25.98 4.02 -1.19
N TRP A 95 -26.48 5.25 -1.31
CA TRP A 95 -25.76 6.34 -1.98
C TRP A 95 -24.48 6.71 -1.23
N LEU A 96 -24.52 6.68 0.10
CA LEU A 96 -23.36 6.98 0.94
C LEU A 96 -22.24 5.97 0.76
N ILE A 97 -22.57 4.67 0.71
CA ILE A 97 -21.60 3.60 0.45
C ILE A 97 -20.97 3.78 -0.94
N PHE A 98 -21.76 4.01 -1.98
CA PHE A 98 -21.22 4.24 -3.33
C PHE A 98 -20.29 5.45 -3.38
N TYR A 99 -20.72 6.57 -2.80
CA TYR A 99 -19.93 7.81 -2.77
C TYR A 99 -18.57 7.61 -2.08
N THR A 100 -18.57 6.96 -0.92
CA THR A 100 -17.33 6.71 -0.15
C THR A 100 -16.38 5.73 -0.86
N ILE A 101 -16.89 4.71 -1.54
CA ILE A 101 -16.09 3.82 -2.39
C ILE A 101 -15.43 4.61 -3.54
N ILE A 102 -16.21 5.42 -4.26
CA ILE A 102 -15.70 6.23 -5.37
C ILE A 102 -14.60 7.19 -4.88
N LEU A 103 -14.84 7.87 -3.75
CA LEU A 103 -13.86 8.78 -3.16
C LEU A 103 -12.56 8.06 -2.77
N PHE A 104 -12.65 6.85 -2.21
CA PHE A 104 -11.48 6.03 -1.88
C PHE A 104 -10.64 5.72 -3.14
N PHE A 105 -11.26 5.18 -4.19
CA PHE A 105 -10.54 4.86 -5.43
C PHE A 105 -9.99 6.11 -6.13
N ALA A 106 -10.72 7.24 -6.10
CA ALA A 106 -10.24 8.52 -6.61
C ALA A 106 -9.02 9.01 -5.83
N GLY A 107 -9.00 8.89 -4.50
CA GLY A 107 -7.85 9.22 -3.66
C GLY A 107 -6.62 8.35 -3.98
N ILE A 108 -6.82 7.04 -4.19
CA ILE A 108 -5.75 6.13 -4.63
C ILE A 108 -5.23 6.51 -6.01
N ALA A 109 -6.12 6.80 -6.96
CA ALA A 109 -5.75 7.22 -8.31
C ALA A 109 -4.97 8.55 -8.28
N ALA A 110 -5.40 9.53 -7.49
CA ALA A 110 -4.69 10.78 -7.28
C ALA A 110 -3.30 10.55 -6.63
N LEU A 111 -3.20 9.63 -5.67
CA LEU A 111 -1.93 9.27 -5.04
C LEU A 111 -0.96 8.63 -6.05
N TYR A 112 -1.48 7.82 -6.97
CA TYR A 112 -0.72 7.20 -8.05
C TYR A 112 -0.35 8.21 -9.15
N TYR A 113 -1.24 9.14 -9.49
CA TYR A 113 -0.96 10.20 -10.47
C TYR A 113 0.09 11.19 -9.96
N THR A 114 0.02 11.54 -8.67
CA THR A 114 1.04 12.36 -8.00
C THR A 114 2.33 11.60 -7.69
N ARG A 115 2.40 10.29 -8.00
CA ARG A 115 3.66 9.53 -7.98
C ARG A 115 4.48 9.94 -9.20
N SER A 116 5.23 11.03 -9.07
CA SER A 116 6.33 11.33 -10.00
C SER A 116 7.19 10.07 -10.11
N ARG A 117 7.35 9.56 -11.33
CA ARG A 117 8.13 8.34 -11.60
C ARG A 117 9.43 8.39 -10.81
N PRO A 118 9.89 7.28 -10.19
CA PRO A 118 11.24 7.27 -9.64
C PRO A 118 12.14 7.72 -10.78
N ARG A 119 12.85 8.85 -10.59
CA ARG A 119 14.01 9.14 -11.43
C ARG A 119 14.79 7.86 -11.38
N LEU A 120 14.90 7.14 -12.51
CA LEU A 120 15.87 6.07 -12.65
C LEU A 120 17.17 6.73 -12.18
N PHE A 121 17.59 6.43 -10.96
CA PHE A 121 18.93 6.72 -10.54
C PHE A 121 19.74 5.72 -11.36
N VAL A 122 20.00 6.09 -12.61
CA VAL A 122 21.07 5.51 -13.40
C VAL A 122 22.28 5.77 -12.52
N ALA A 123 22.66 4.76 -11.74
CA ALA A 123 23.98 4.71 -11.16
C ALA A 123 24.91 4.94 -12.35
N LYS A 124 25.49 6.14 -12.42
CA LYS A 124 26.51 6.48 -13.39
C LYS A 124 27.55 5.39 -13.19
N SER A 125 27.62 4.43 -14.10
CA SER A 125 28.75 3.52 -14.16
C SER A 125 29.94 4.43 -14.33
N ASN A 126 30.78 4.55 -13.30
CA ASN A 126 32.12 5.08 -13.46
C ASN A 126 32.87 4.11 -14.38
N GLN A 127 32.62 4.23 -15.69
CA GLN A 127 33.63 4.01 -16.72
C GLN A 127 34.56 5.22 -16.66
N GLU A 128 35.30 5.33 -15.55
CA GLU A 128 36.59 5.99 -15.61
C GLU A 128 37.57 4.91 -16.04
N ALA A 129 38.15 5.17 -17.20
CA ALA A 129 39.12 4.38 -17.93
C ALA A 129 40.07 3.59 -17.01
N LEU A 130 40.29 2.33 -17.36
CA LEU A 130 41.39 1.50 -16.89
C LEU A 130 42.71 2.31 -16.97
N PRO A 131 43.40 2.59 -15.84
CA PRO A 131 44.80 2.91 -15.91
C PRO A 131 45.56 1.60 -16.15
N GLU A 132 46.17 1.60 -17.32
CA GLU A 132 47.28 0.77 -17.74
C GLU A 132 48.32 0.57 -16.62
N GLN A 133 48.59 -0.71 -16.32
CA GLN A 133 49.79 -1.28 -15.69
C GLN A 133 50.30 -0.72 -14.34
N ALA A 134 50.12 -1.53 -13.28
CA ALA A 134 51.11 -1.67 -12.22
C ALA A 134 51.03 -3.07 -11.58
N ASN A 135 51.97 -3.94 -11.96
CA ASN A 135 52.50 -5.10 -11.23
C ASN A 135 51.60 -5.79 -10.18
N SER A 136 50.78 -6.72 -10.65
CA SER A 136 50.34 -7.86 -9.84
C SER A 136 51.03 -9.10 -10.38
N LYS A 137 51.97 -9.63 -9.59
CA LYS A 137 52.70 -10.87 -9.87
C LYS A 137 51.71 -12.03 -9.72
N ILE A 138 50.95 -12.34 -10.79
CA ILE A 138 50.04 -13.48 -10.78
C ILE A 138 50.87 -14.74 -11.03
N VAL A 139 51.11 -15.50 -9.97
CA VAL A 139 51.66 -16.86 -10.07
C VAL A 139 50.55 -17.76 -10.63
N PRO A 140 50.70 -18.39 -11.80
CA PRO A 140 49.76 -19.41 -12.22
C PRO A 140 49.95 -20.64 -11.32
N LEU A 141 48.87 -21.05 -10.65
CA LEU A 141 48.77 -22.37 -10.02
C LEU A 141 48.72 -23.43 -11.12
N THR A 142 49.89 -23.75 -11.67
CA THR A 142 50.10 -24.94 -12.48
C THR A 142 49.81 -26.16 -11.62
N LYS A 143 48.99 -27.07 -12.15
CA LYS A 143 48.57 -28.33 -11.50
C LYS A 143 49.66 -29.41 -11.48
N ASP A 144 50.90 -29.11 -11.87
CA ASP A 144 51.94 -30.12 -12.08
C ASP A 144 52.75 -30.45 -10.80
N THR A 145 52.57 -29.74 -9.68
CA THR A 145 53.34 -29.98 -8.45
C THR A 145 52.83 -31.13 -7.56
N ILE A 146 51.72 -31.79 -7.92
CA ILE A 146 51.17 -32.89 -7.08
C ILE A 146 51.82 -34.25 -7.43
N LEU A 147 52.58 -34.38 -8.51
CA LEU A 147 53.12 -35.67 -8.94
C LEU A 147 54.59 -35.94 -8.58
N GLU A 148 55.30 -35.04 -7.90
CA GLU A 148 56.74 -35.23 -7.60
C GLU A 148 57.09 -35.52 -6.13
N HIS A 149 56.10 -35.82 -5.27
CA HIS A 149 56.36 -36.21 -3.88
C HIS A 149 55.77 -37.57 -3.50
N LYS A 150 55.89 -38.54 -4.41
CA LYS A 150 55.78 -39.95 -4.06
C LYS A 150 56.88 -40.76 -4.73
N ASN A 151 58.09 -40.61 -4.20
CA ASN A 151 59.08 -41.68 -4.10
C ASN A 151 59.73 -41.59 -2.73
#